data_AF-A0A2A5XDK5-F1
#
_entry.id   AF-A0A2A5XDK5-F1
#
_cell.length_a   1.000
_cell.length_b   1.000
_cell.length_c   1.000
_cell.angle_alpha   90.00
_cell.angle_beta   90.00
_cell.angle_gamma   90.00
#
_symmetry.space_group_name_H-M   'P 1'
#
loop_
_entity.id
_entity.type
_entity.pdbx_description
1 polymer ?
#
loop_
_entity_poly.entity_id
_entity_poly.type
_entity_poly.pdbx_seq_one_letter_code
_entity_poly.pdbx_strand_id
1 'polypeptide(L)' 'MNLLKMKNKKEIWLFISAFGIMFAVLSWLQEAQIIPDANTLGALKGLFAIITGFLLYLFFRKSL' A
#
# COMPACT_ATOMS: atom_id res chain seq x y z
N MET A 1 25.40 3.74 -19.06
CA MET A 1 24.84 3.18 -17.81
C MET A 1 23.98 4.21 -17.08
N ASN A 2 22.80 4.62 -17.60
CA ASN A 2 21.95 5.62 -16.93
C ASN A 2 20.42 5.47 -17.13
N LEU A 3 19.95 4.36 -17.71
CA LEU A 3 18.51 4.11 -17.84
C LEU A 3 17.88 3.42 -16.61
N LEU A 4 18.68 2.69 -15.82
CA LEU A 4 18.19 1.99 -14.62
C LEU A 4 18.03 2.91 -13.39
N LYS A 5 18.72 4.06 -13.36
CA LYS A 5 18.76 4.94 -12.18
C LYS A 5 17.48 5.78 -11.98
N MET A 6 16.73 6.02 -13.06
CA MET A 6 15.48 6.81 -13.05
C MET A 6 14.21 5.93 -12.87
N LYS A 7 14.27 4.66 -13.26
CA LYS A 7 13.17 3.70 -13.12
C LYS A 7 12.84 3.44 -11.64
N ASN A 8 13.87 3.31 -10.81
CA ASN A 8 13.73 2.92 -9.41
C ASN A 8 13.02 3.98 -8.53
N LYS A 9 13.21 5.28 -8.80
CA LYS A 9 12.59 6.34 -7.97
C LYS A 9 11.07 6.39 -8.16
N LYS A 10 10.60 6.30 -9.41
CA LYS A 10 9.16 6.27 -9.72
C LYS A 10 8.49 5.03 -9.14
N GLU A 11 9.16 3.88 -9.26
CA GLU A 11 8.68 2.60 -8.70
C GLU A 11 8.56 2.65 -7.18
N ILE A 12 9.57 3.18 -6.47
CA ILE A 12 9.53 3.38 -5.02
C ILE A 12 8.41 4.36 -4.64
N TRP A 13 8.26 5.45 -5.39
CA TRP A 13 7.22 6.45 -5.14
C TRP A 13 5.82 5.86 -5.32
N LEU A 14 5.61 5.05 -6.36
CA LEU A 14 4.35 4.37 -6.62
C LEU A 14 4.04 3.34 -5.54
N PHE A 15 5.05 2.59 -5.08
CA PHE A 15 4.88 1.63 -3.99
C PHE A 15 4.48 2.33 -2.68
N ILE A 16 5.18 3.39 -2.29
CA ILE A 16 4.84 4.18 -1.08
C ILE A 16 3.45 4.79 -1.20
N SER A 17 3.09 5.30 -2.39
CA SER A 17 1.76 5.86 -2.64
C SER A 17 0.66 4.80 -2.54
N ALA A 18 0.87 3.62 -3.14
CA ALA A 18 -0.06 2.50 -3.08
C ALA A 18 -0.25 1.99 -1.64
N PHE A 19 0.84 1.88 -0.87
CA PHE A 19 0.79 1.57 0.56
C PHE A 19 -0.04 2.61 1.34
N GLY A 20 0.22 3.90 1.13
CA GLY A 20 -0.52 4.97 1.80
C GLY A 20 -2.02 4.95 1.50
N ILE A 21 -2.40 4.73 0.24
CA ILE A 21 -3.81 4.60 -0.17
C ILE A 21 -4.47 3.42 0.54
N MET A 22 -3.85 2.24 0.53
CA MET A 22 -4.43 1.06 1.20
C MET A 22 -4.48 1.21 2.71
N PHE A 23 -3.52 1.91 3.32
CA PHE A 23 -3.55 2.22 4.74
C PHE A 23 -4.73 3.15 5.09
N ALA A 24 -5.03 4.15 4.25
CA ALA A 24 -6.21 5.00 4.42
C ALA A 24 -7.52 4.21 4.24
N VAL A 25 -7.61 3.37 3.21
CA VAL A 25 -8.78 2.50 2.98
C VAL A 25 -9.02 1.57 4.17
N LEU A 26 -7.98 0.90 4.68
CA LEU A 26 -8.10 0.04 5.86
C LEU A 26 -8.46 0.83 7.12
N SER A 27 -7.97 2.07 7.26
CA SER A 27 -8.37 2.96 8.37
C SER A 27 -9.85 3.32 8.31
N TRP A 28 -10.34 3.65 7.12
CA TRP A 28 -11.75 3.94 6.91
C TRP A 28 -12.63 2.70 7.14
N LEU A 29 -12.21 1.53 6.68
CA LEU A 29 -12.93 0.27 6.91
C LEU A 29 -13.00 -0.12 8.40
N GLN A 30 -11.97 0.23 9.19
CA GLN A 30 -12.01 0.08 10.65
C GLN A 30 -12.99 1.04 11.31
N GLU A 31 -13.01 2.30 10.87
CA GLU A 31 -13.96 3.31 11.35
C GLU A 31 -15.41 2.94 10.98
N ALA A 32 -15.61 2.32 9.82
CA ALA A 32 -16.89 1.76 9.39
C ALA A 32 -17.27 0.45 10.12
N GLN A 33 -16.44 -0.05 11.04
CA GLN A 33 -16.65 -1.29 11.80
C GLN A 33 -16.80 -2.55 10.91
N ILE A 34 -16.25 -2.51 9.69
CA ILE A 34 -16.27 -3.63 8.73
C ILE A 34 -15.15 -4.63 9.05
N ILE A 35 -14.03 -4.15 9.60
CA ILE A 35 -12.90 -4.97 10.06
C ILE A 35 -12.67 -4.76 11.57
N PRO A 36 -12.09 -5.76 12.25
CA PRO A 36 -11.86 -5.72 13.69
C PRO A 36 -11.15 -4.46 14.17
N ASP A 37 -11.50 -4.05 15.38
CA ASP A 37 -11.02 -2.80 15.95
C ASP A 37 -9.49 -2.77 16.11
N ALA A 38 -8.92 -1.57 16.10
CA ALA A 38 -7.48 -1.34 16.10
C ALA A 38 -6.74 -1.99 17.28
N ASN A 39 -7.44 -2.24 18.40
CA ASN A 39 -6.91 -2.95 19.56
C ASN A 39 -6.55 -4.42 19.29
N THR A 40 -7.17 -5.05 18.29
CA THR A 40 -6.84 -6.43 17.88
C THR A 40 -5.90 -6.46 16.67
N LEU A 41 -6.03 -5.48 15.77
CA LEU A 41 -5.25 -5.44 14.53
C LEU A 41 -3.90 -4.72 14.65
N GLY A 42 -3.67 -3.86 15.64
CA GLY A 42 -2.37 -3.22 15.96
C GLY A 42 -1.37 -3.12 14.79
N ALA A 43 -0.23 -3.81 14.91
CA ALA A 43 0.80 -3.88 13.88
C ALA A 43 0.41 -4.73 12.65
N LEU A 44 -0.56 -5.64 12.78
CA LEU A 44 -1.07 -6.46 11.67
C LEU A 44 -1.76 -5.60 10.61
N LYS A 45 -2.39 -4.48 10.99
CA LYS A 45 -2.94 -3.51 10.03
C LYS A 45 -1.88 -3.01 9.05
N GLY A 46 -0.67 -2.71 9.55
CA GLY A 46 0.46 -2.32 8.72
C GLY A 46 0.87 -3.43 7.75
N LEU A 47 0.91 -4.67 8.22
CA LEU A 47 1.20 -5.84 7.38
C LEU A 47 0.16 -6.03 6.27
N PHE A 48 -1.13 -5.92 6.61
CA PHE A 48 -2.22 -5.97 5.63
C PHE A 48 -2.14 -4.83 4.61
N ALA A 49 -1.81 -3.61 5.05
CA ALA A 49 -1.60 -2.47 4.16
C ALA A 49 -0.41 -2.68 3.21
N ILE A 50 0.66 -3.35 3.65
CA ILE A 50 1.79 -3.73 2.79
C ILE A 50 1.35 -4.76 1.74
N ILE A 51 0.66 -5.82 2.14
CA ILE A 51 0.24 -6.89 1.23
C ILE A 51 -0.76 -6.34 0.19
N THR A 52 -1.78 -5.63 0.65
CA THR A 52 -2.81 -5.05 -0.22
C THR A 52 -2.26 -3.91 -1.08
N GLY A 53 -1.38 -3.07 -0.52
CA GLY A 53 -0.68 -2.01 -1.26
C GLY A 53 0.28 -2.56 -2.30
N PHE A 54 0.92 -3.70 -2.03
CA PHE A 54 1.76 -4.42 -3.00
C PHE A 54 0.93 -5.00 -4.14
N LEU A 55 -0.22 -5.60 -3.84
CA LEU A 55 -1.19 -6.05 -4.87
C LEU A 55 -1.66 -4.87 -5.74
N LEU A 56 -2.04 -3.76 -5.11
CA LEU A 56 -2.44 -2.54 -5.82
C LEU A 56 -1.29 -2.03 -6.71
N TYR A 57 -0.07 -1.98 -6.19
CA TYR A 57 1.12 -1.63 -6.95
C TYR A 57 1.31 -2.55 -8.16
N LEU A 58 1.16 -3.88 -8.03
CA LEU A 58 1.28 -4.80 -9.18
C LEU A 58 0.24 -4.55 -10.27
N PHE A 59 -1.01 -4.23 -9.90
CA PHE A 59 -2.05 -3.88 -10.85
C PHE A 59 -1.74 -2.59 -11.62
N PHE A 60 -1.33 -1.53 -10.92
CA PHE A 60 -1.04 -0.24 -11.54
C PHE A 60 0.33 -0.16 -12.21
N ARG A 61 1.29 -0.99 -11.79
CA ARG A 61 2.62 -1.09 -12.41
C ARG A 61 2.56 -1.57 -13.85
N LYS A 62 1.52 -2.32 -14.24
CA LYS A 62 1.36 -2.86 -15.61
C LYS A 62 1.28 -1.77 -16.70
N SER A 63 1.11 -0.50 -16.31
CA SER A 63 1.04 0.67 -17.19
C SER A 63 2.37 1.46 -17.34
N LEU A 64 3.50 0.95 -16.83
CA LEU A 64 4.84 1.57 -16.89
C LEU A 64 5.79 0.88 -17.87
#